data_AF-A0A6L7F182-F1
#
_entry.id   AF-A0A6L7F182-F1
#
_cell.length_a   1.000
_cell.length_b   1.000
_cell.length_c   1.000
_cell.angle_alpha   90.00
_cell.angle_beta   90.00
_cell.angle_gamma   90.00
#
_symmetry.space_group_name_H-M   'P 1'
#
loop_
_entity.id
_entity.type
_entity.pdbx_description
1 polymer ?
#
loop_
_entity_poly.entity_id
_entity_poly.type
_entity_poly.pdbx_seq_one_letter_code
_entity_poly.pdbx_strand_id
1 'polypeptide(L)'
;MREHRLAVLAAAALLAGCAQERPEPAAEPAPTVAPPDTGTAALDLGEPRTGRAVTTTLTDVRPGAGSLDLELEQCLSPDVEQDPDAPLLSTDASQWVVVGADGGETAGEPVAQTPRPAFPVGTALVPGECVSGWLGLAVADGTADGAADEVERVAWRPEGVATAEWLLP
;
A
#
# COMPACT_ATOMS: atom_id res chain seq x y z
N MET A 1 53.26 -70.13 3.89
CA MET A 1 52.90 -69.22 5.01
C MET A 1 51.37 -69.23 5.08
N ARG A 2 50.78 -70.12 5.90
CA ARG A 2 50.08 -69.86 7.18
C ARG A 2 48.87 -68.91 7.01
N GLU A 3 47.63 -69.42 6.94
CA GLU A 3 46.70 -69.75 8.07
C GLU A 3 45.89 -68.51 8.52
N HIS A 4 44.57 -68.41 8.29
CA HIS A 4 43.42 -68.94 9.07
C HIS A 4 42.77 -67.94 10.06
N ARG A 5 41.42 -67.93 10.04
CA ARG A 5 40.42 -67.64 11.11
C ARG A 5 40.01 -66.17 11.33
N LEU A 6 38.75 -65.80 11.13
CA LEU A 6 37.52 -66.00 11.94
C LEU A 6 37.45 -65.16 13.24
N ALA A 7 36.48 -64.23 13.22
CA ALA A 7 35.69 -63.55 14.26
C ALA A 7 36.06 -63.67 15.75
N VAL A 8 35.84 -62.58 16.52
CA VAL A 8 35.19 -62.55 17.86
C VAL A 8 34.90 -61.09 18.30
N LEU A 9 33.60 -60.79 18.46
CA LEU A 9 32.88 -60.09 19.54
C LEU A 9 33.52 -58.98 20.43
N ALA A 10 32.68 -57.95 20.60
CA ALA A 10 32.17 -57.37 21.86
C ALA A 10 32.82 -56.15 22.54
N ALA A 11 31.98 -55.12 22.64
CA ALA A 11 31.57 -54.39 23.85
C ALA A 11 32.40 -53.23 24.43
N ALA A 12 31.75 -52.06 24.36
CA ALA A 12 31.37 -51.17 25.47
C ALA A 12 32.33 -50.08 26.00
N ALA A 13 31.68 -48.92 26.19
CA ALA A 13 31.81 -47.94 27.25
C ALA A 13 32.70 -46.69 27.03
N LEU A 14 31.99 -45.58 26.76
CA LEU A 14 32.03 -44.29 27.47
C LEU A 14 33.39 -43.70 27.83
N LEU A 15 33.70 -42.52 27.27
CA LEU A 15 34.24 -41.40 28.06
C LEU A 15 33.81 -40.06 27.44
N ALA A 16 33.31 -39.21 28.32
CA ALA A 16 32.82 -37.86 28.07
C ALA A 16 33.93 -36.92 27.56
N GLY A 17 33.61 -36.12 26.55
CA GLY A 17 34.40 -34.99 26.09
C GLY A 17 33.48 -33.83 25.77
N CYS A 18 33.47 -32.81 26.63
CA CYS A 18 32.67 -31.60 26.49
C CYS A 18 33.16 -30.75 25.31
N ALA A 19 32.31 -30.54 24.31
CA ALA A 19 32.38 -29.38 23.44
C ALA A 19 31.08 -28.59 23.67
N GLN A 20 31.13 -27.59 24.55
CA GLN A 20 30.06 -26.59 24.63
C GLN A 20 30.14 -25.75 23.36
N GLU A 21 29.27 -26.05 22.41
CA GLU A 21 28.98 -25.17 21.28
C GLU A 21 28.46 -23.85 21.85
N ARG A 22 29.27 -22.80 21.72
CA ARG A 22 28.87 -21.42 22.02
C ARG A 22 27.72 -21.10 21.05
N PRO A 23 26.51 -20.77 21.51
CA PRO A 23 25.43 -20.42 20.60
C PRO A 23 25.88 -19.21 19.78
N GLU A 24 25.98 -19.39 18.46
CA GLU A 24 26.02 -18.28 17.50
C GLU A 24 24.88 -17.33 17.86
N PRO A 25 25.11 -16.00 17.87
CA PRO A 25 24.01 -15.07 17.98
C PRO A 25 23.08 -15.35 16.81
N ALA A 26 21.88 -15.84 17.11
CA ALA A 26 20.84 -16.07 16.12
C ALA A 26 20.73 -14.81 15.28
N ALA A 27 20.99 -14.93 13.98
CA ALA A 27 20.80 -13.84 13.04
C ALA A 27 19.39 -13.28 13.28
N GLU A 28 19.32 -12.04 13.73
CA GLU A 28 18.04 -11.33 13.81
C GLU A 28 17.42 -11.42 12.42
N PRO A 29 16.18 -11.91 12.29
CA PRO A 29 15.52 -11.94 11.00
C PRO A 29 15.52 -10.50 10.47
N ALA A 30 16.05 -10.32 9.25
CA ALA A 30 15.93 -9.05 8.55
C ALA A 30 14.46 -8.59 8.61
N PRO A 31 14.20 -7.30 8.85
CA PRO A 31 12.83 -6.79 8.92
C PRO A 31 12.09 -7.26 7.67
N THR A 32 11.17 -8.19 7.87
CA THR A 32 10.35 -8.69 6.78
C THR A 32 9.36 -7.58 6.51
N VAL A 33 9.59 -6.81 5.44
CA VAL A 33 8.61 -5.86 4.93
C VAL A 33 7.34 -6.67 4.68
N ALA A 34 6.31 -6.42 5.50
CA ALA A 34 5.05 -7.11 5.34
C ALA A 34 4.53 -6.86 3.91
N PRO A 35 4.00 -7.88 3.22
CA PRO A 35 3.39 -7.67 1.92
C PRO A 35 2.31 -6.59 2.05
N PRO A 36 2.13 -5.73 1.04
CA PRO A 36 1.13 -4.67 1.10
C PRO A 36 -0.24 -5.31 1.34
N ASP A 37 -0.93 -4.85 2.38
CA ASP A 37 -2.31 -5.27 2.65
C ASP A 37 -3.22 -4.61 1.62
N THR A 38 -3.29 -5.17 0.42
CA THR A 38 -4.18 -4.72 -0.66
C THR A 38 -5.59 -5.29 -0.51
N GLY A 39 -6.03 -5.60 0.72
CA GLY A 39 -7.28 -6.29 1.03
C GLY A 39 -8.48 -5.86 0.18
N THR A 40 -9.31 -6.83 -0.18
CA THR A 40 -10.43 -6.70 -1.14
C THR A 40 -11.67 -6.04 -0.57
N ALA A 41 -11.60 -5.50 0.65
CA ALA A 41 -12.72 -4.85 1.33
C ALA A 41 -12.54 -3.34 1.26
N ALA A 42 -13.60 -2.63 0.87
CA ALA A 42 -13.63 -1.19 0.93
C ALA A 42 -13.49 -0.70 2.38
N LEU A 43 -12.78 0.40 2.55
CA LEU A 43 -12.37 0.99 3.81
C LEU A 43 -13.36 2.04 4.31
N ASP A 44 -13.39 2.22 5.62
CA ASP A 44 -13.99 3.40 6.24
C ASP A 44 -13.06 4.63 6.08
N LEU A 45 -13.62 5.83 6.10
CA LEU A 45 -12.84 7.06 6.13
C LEU A 45 -11.93 7.11 7.37
N GLY A 46 -10.69 7.57 7.17
CA GLY A 46 -9.65 7.63 8.18
C GLY A 46 -8.79 6.36 8.30
N GLU A 47 -9.20 5.25 7.69
CA GLU A 47 -8.37 4.04 7.66
C GLU A 47 -7.29 4.12 6.57
N PRO A 48 -5.99 4.00 6.93
CA PRO A 48 -4.91 4.01 5.96
C PRO A 48 -4.85 2.69 5.20
N ARG A 49 -4.39 2.75 3.95
CA ARG A 49 -4.11 1.60 3.11
C ARG A 49 -2.77 1.74 2.43
N THR A 50 -1.95 0.70 2.54
CA THR A 50 -0.65 0.66 1.87
C THR A 50 -0.71 -0.21 0.63
N GLY A 51 -0.31 0.36 -0.50
CA GLY A 51 0.06 -0.44 -1.65
C GLY A 51 1.01 0.30 -2.57
N ARG A 52 1.80 -0.48 -3.32
CA ARG A 52 3.00 0.01 -4.02
C ARG A 52 3.90 0.86 -3.12
N ALA A 53 3.98 0.50 -1.84
CA ALA A 53 4.73 1.20 -0.80
C ALA A 53 4.32 2.67 -0.55
N VAL A 54 3.16 3.10 -1.06
CA VAL A 54 2.50 4.34 -0.64
C VAL A 54 1.40 3.98 0.33
N THR A 55 1.45 4.58 1.51
CA THR A 55 0.33 4.56 2.46
C THR A 55 -0.56 5.75 2.14
N THR A 56 -1.80 5.47 1.74
CA THR A 56 -2.81 6.47 1.44
C THR A 56 -3.89 6.45 2.52
N THR A 57 -4.24 7.60 3.05
CA THR A 57 -5.34 7.79 4.00
C THR A 57 -6.30 8.81 3.42
N LEU A 58 -7.59 8.46 3.32
CA LEU A 58 -8.66 9.38 2.97
C LEU A 58 -9.44 9.73 4.24
N THR A 59 -9.36 10.97 4.71
CA THR A 59 -9.87 11.37 6.04
C THR A 59 -11.23 12.06 6.00
N ASP A 60 -11.55 12.78 4.93
CA ASP A 60 -12.83 13.47 4.75
C ASP A 60 -13.18 13.52 3.27
N VAL A 61 -14.48 13.58 2.99
CA VAL A 61 -15.03 13.69 1.63
C VAL A 61 -16.16 14.69 1.64
N ARG A 62 -16.11 15.67 0.74
CA ARG A 62 -17.12 16.72 0.65
C ARG A 62 -17.70 16.79 -0.76
N PRO A 63 -19.01 16.58 -0.91
CA PRO A 63 -19.66 16.82 -2.18
C PRO A 63 -19.63 18.32 -2.50
N GLY A 64 -19.29 18.65 -3.74
CA GLY A 64 -19.37 19.98 -4.32
C GLY A 64 -20.27 19.98 -5.56
N ALA A 65 -20.56 21.18 -6.08
CA ALA A 65 -21.37 21.31 -7.29
C ALA A 65 -20.59 20.78 -8.51
N GLY A 66 -20.82 19.52 -8.88
CA GLY A 66 -20.11 18.84 -9.97
C GLY A 66 -18.71 18.34 -9.60
N SER A 67 -18.39 18.31 -8.31
CA SER A 67 -17.07 17.86 -7.81
C SER A 67 -17.17 17.06 -6.53
N LEU A 68 -16.11 16.33 -6.24
CA LEU A 68 -15.88 15.65 -4.97
C LEU A 68 -14.54 16.09 -4.42
N ASP A 69 -14.54 16.72 -3.25
CA ASP A 69 -13.32 17.15 -2.57
C ASP A 69 -12.90 16.09 -1.55
N LEU A 70 -11.68 15.58 -1.71
CA LEU A 70 -11.08 14.51 -0.92
C LEU A 70 -9.99 15.08 -0.02
N GLU A 71 -10.13 14.98 1.30
CA GLU A 71 -9.02 15.26 2.21
C GLU A 71 -8.20 14.01 2.39
N LEU A 72 -6.93 14.06 1.99
CA LEU A 72 -6.10 12.86 1.98
C LEU A 72 -4.64 13.15 2.33
N GLU A 73 -3.96 12.09 2.74
CA GLU A 73 -2.53 12.03 2.97
C GLU A 73 -1.95 10.83 2.22
N GLN A 74 -0.80 11.03 1.56
CA GLN A 74 -0.03 9.97 0.92
C GLN A 74 1.43 10.01 1.40
N CYS A 75 1.91 8.91 1.94
CA CYS A 75 3.28 8.76 2.42
C CYS A 75 3.99 7.67 1.63
N LEU A 76 5.11 7.98 0.99
CA LEU A 76 5.95 6.96 0.35
C LEU A 76 6.89 6.35 1.39
N SER A 77 6.93 5.02 1.47
CA SER A 77 7.81 4.30 2.38
C SER A 77 9.27 4.77 2.22
N PRO A 78 10.02 5.00 3.31
CA PRO A 78 11.44 5.36 3.23
C PRO A 78 12.30 4.23 2.64
N ASP A 79 11.80 2.99 2.67
CA ASP A 79 12.52 1.80 2.19
C ASP A 79 12.34 1.56 0.68
N VAL A 80 11.60 2.44 -0.03
CA VAL A 80 11.46 2.34 -1.48
C VAL A 80 12.74 2.82 -2.17
N GLU A 81 13.35 1.91 -2.93
CA GLU A 81 14.35 2.26 -3.93
C GLU A 81 13.63 2.69 -5.22
N GLN A 82 13.76 3.95 -5.61
CA GLN A 82 13.20 4.45 -6.87
C GLN A 82 14.12 4.07 -8.02
N ASP A 83 13.62 3.23 -8.93
CA ASP A 83 14.29 2.95 -10.20
C ASP A 83 14.20 4.21 -11.10
N PRO A 84 15.33 4.80 -11.53
CA PRO A 84 15.33 6.00 -12.36
C PRO A 84 14.73 5.76 -13.76
N ASP A 85 14.64 4.50 -14.20
CA ASP A 85 14.08 4.10 -15.50
C ASP A 85 12.60 3.71 -15.39
N ALA A 86 12.03 3.61 -14.17
CA ALA A 86 10.63 3.32 -13.94
C ALA A 86 9.78 4.61 -13.80
N PRO A 87 8.46 4.55 -14.09
CA PRO A 87 7.56 5.65 -13.80
C PRO A 87 7.59 6.02 -12.31
N LEU A 88 7.75 7.31 -12.01
CA LEU A 88 7.73 7.79 -10.64
C LEU A 88 6.32 7.68 -10.05
N LEU A 89 6.23 7.15 -8.84
CA LEU A 89 5.02 7.27 -8.02
C LEU A 89 4.77 8.75 -7.78
N SER A 90 3.54 9.17 -8.05
CA SER A 90 3.15 10.57 -8.07
C SER A 90 1.74 10.76 -7.56
N THR A 91 1.40 12.00 -7.25
CA THR A 91 0.09 12.46 -6.79
C THR A 91 -0.88 12.78 -7.94
N ASP A 92 -0.82 12.00 -9.02
CA ASP A 92 -1.66 12.27 -10.19
C ASP A 92 -3.15 12.00 -9.87
N ALA A 93 -4.00 12.98 -10.16
CA ALA A 93 -5.43 12.88 -9.95
C ALA A 93 -6.07 11.76 -10.78
N SER A 94 -5.49 11.41 -11.94
CA SER A 94 -5.99 10.32 -12.80
C SER A 94 -5.82 8.94 -12.17
N GLN A 95 -5.05 8.82 -11.08
CA GLN A 95 -4.94 7.59 -10.30
C GLN A 95 -6.16 7.41 -9.39
N TRP A 96 -6.98 8.42 -9.20
CA TRP A 96 -8.22 8.30 -8.44
C TRP A 96 -9.36 7.92 -9.38
N VAL A 97 -10.30 7.14 -8.89
CA VAL A 97 -11.49 6.73 -9.63
C VAL A 97 -12.70 6.99 -8.76
N VAL A 98 -13.66 7.71 -9.33
CA VAL A 98 -14.98 7.94 -8.74
C VAL A 98 -15.92 6.86 -9.26
N VAL A 99 -16.64 6.20 -8.37
CA VAL A 99 -17.60 5.14 -8.70
C VAL A 99 -18.99 5.58 -8.28
N GLY A 100 -19.87 5.75 -9.27
CA GLY A 100 -21.27 6.10 -9.07
C GLY A 100 -22.11 4.92 -8.58
N ALA A 101 -23.32 5.21 -8.10
CA ALA A 101 -24.28 4.21 -7.62
C ALA A 101 -24.78 3.23 -8.69
N ASP A 102 -24.68 3.60 -9.97
CA ASP A 102 -24.93 2.72 -11.11
C ASP A 102 -23.77 1.76 -11.41
N GLY A 103 -22.65 1.89 -10.68
CA GLY A 103 -21.41 1.16 -10.89
C GLY A 103 -20.53 1.75 -11.99
N GLY A 104 -20.89 2.90 -12.57
CA GLY A 104 -20.09 3.63 -13.53
C GLY A 104 -18.80 4.14 -12.90
N GLU A 105 -17.67 3.96 -13.59
CA GLU A 105 -16.36 4.41 -13.11
C GLU A 105 -15.85 5.55 -13.99
N THR A 106 -15.38 6.62 -13.33
CA THR A 106 -14.74 7.76 -14.01
C THR A 106 -13.38 8.02 -13.38
N ALA A 107 -12.34 8.12 -14.21
CA ALA A 107 -11.02 8.53 -13.74
C ALA A 107 -11.07 9.99 -13.25
N GLY A 108 -10.35 10.27 -12.17
CA GLY A 108 -10.32 11.59 -11.53
C GLY A 108 -9.73 12.65 -12.46
N GLU A 109 -10.51 13.69 -12.73
CA GLU A 109 -10.03 14.90 -13.40
C GLU A 109 -9.89 16.00 -12.34
N PRO A 110 -8.71 16.62 -12.17
CA PRO A 110 -8.50 17.58 -11.11
C PRO A 110 -9.28 18.87 -11.37
N VAL A 111 -10.04 19.34 -10.39
CA VAL A 111 -10.73 20.63 -10.43
C VAL A 111 -10.13 21.61 -9.43
N ALA A 112 -10.68 22.83 -9.38
CA ALA A 112 -10.23 23.84 -8.42
C ALA A 112 -10.37 23.32 -6.98
N GLN A 113 -9.25 23.27 -6.26
CA GLN A 113 -9.16 22.64 -4.95
C GLN A 113 -9.60 23.61 -3.85
N THR A 114 -10.79 23.36 -3.30
CA THR A 114 -11.34 24.02 -2.11
C THR A 114 -12.01 22.96 -1.25
N PRO A 115 -11.66 22.76 0.03
CA PRO A 115 -10.89 23.61 0.94
C PRO A 115 -9.38 23.74 0.66
N ARG A 116 -8.69 24.55 1.49
CA ARG A 116 -7.22 24.63 1.56
C ARG A 116 -6.73 23.94 2.84
N PRO A 117 -5.50 23.40 2.87
CA PRO A 117 -4.49 23.41 1.79
C PRO A 117 -4.87 22.47 0.64
N ALA A 118 -4.48 22.84 -0.58
CA ALA A 118 -4.73 22.00 -1.74
C ALA A 118 -3.71 20.86 -1.79
N PHE A 119 -4.16 19.68 -2.21
CA PHE A 119 -3.26 18.56 -2.45
C PHE A 119 -2.35 18.87 -3.66
N PRO A 120 -1.04 18.60 -3.58
CA PRO A 120 -0.16 18.82 -4.72
C PRO A 120 -0.48 17.78 -5.80
N VAL A 121 -0.95 18.18 -6.98
CA VAL A 121 -1.28 17.25 -8.08
C VAL A 121 -0.12 17.15 -9.06
N GLY A 122 0.20 15.94 -9.51
CA GLY A 122 1.26 15.68 -10.51
C GLY A 122 2.68 15.83 -9.95
N THR A 123 2.83 15.78 -8.63
CA THR A 123 4.13 15.85 -7.94
C THR A 123 4.64 14.44 -7.70
N ALA A 124 5.94 14.22 -7.93
CA ALA A 124 6.58 12.97 -7.58
C ALA A 124 6.66 12.81 -6.05
N LEU A 125 6.31 11.63 -5.54
CA LEU A 125 6.45 11.31 -4.13
C LEU A 125 7.92 11.04 -3.79
N VAL A 126 8.36 11.55 -2.64
CA VAL A 126 9.72 11.41 -2.14
C VAL A 126 9.76 10.36 -1.02
N PRO A 127 10.69 9.39 -1.05
CA PRO A 127 10.77 8.37 -0.01
C PRO A 127 10.92 8.96 1.40
N GLY A 128 10.07 8.52 2.33
CA GLY A 128 10.03 8.99 3.71
C GLY A 128 9.25 10.28 3.92
N GLU A 129 8.70 10.88 2.87
CA GLU A 129 7.87 12.09 2.95
C GLU A 129 6.38 11.77 2.78
N CYS A 130 5.56 12.60 3.42
CA CYS A 130 4.11 12.61 3.28
C CYS A 130 3.67 13.91 2.62
N VAL A 131 2.68 13.81 1.75
CA VAL A 131 1.95 14.94 1.18
C VAL A 131 0.51 14.87 1.64
N SER A 132 -0.09 16.00 1.98
CA SER A 132 -1.48 16.06 2.44
C SER A 132 -2.18 17.31 1.96
N GLY A 133 -3.51 17.24 1.90
CA GLY A 133 -4.37 18.34 1.49
C GLY A 133 -5.66 17.86 0.83
N TRP A 134 -6.38 18.81 0.26
CA TRP A 134 -7.65 18.62 -0.39
C TRP A 134 -7.47 18.45 -1.90
N LEU A 135 -7.83 17.29 -2.44
CA LEU A 135 -7.88 16.98 -3.86
C LEU A 135 -9.33 17.11 -4.35
N GLY A 136 -9.60 18.04 -5.25
CA GLY A 136 -10.89 18.14 -5.93
C GLY A 136 -10.92 17.31 -7.21
N LEU A 137 -11.92 16.45 -7.36
CA LEU A 137 -12.16 15.64 -8.56
C LEU A 137 -13.47 16.05 -9.24
N ALA A 138 -13.48 16.16 -10.56
CA ALA A 138 -14.72 16.28 -11.33
C ALA A 138 -15.52 14.97 -11.22
N VAL A 139 -16.84 15.09 -11.06
CA VAL A 139 -17.77 13.96 -11.15
C VAL A 139 -18.51 14.09 -12.48
N ALA A 140 -18.50 13.04 -13.29
CA ALA A 140 -19.18 13.06 -14.59
C ALA A 140 -20.68 13.35 -14.40
N ASP A 141 -21.20 14.34 -15.13
CA ASP A 141 -22.57 14.81 -14.99
C ASP A 141 -23.60 13.73 -15.34
N GLY A 142 -24.29 13.23 -14.32
CA GLY A 142 -25.66 12.74 -14.41
C GLY A 142 -26.70 13.87 -14.35
N THR A 143 -26.39 15.07 -14.86
CA THR A 143 -27.27 16.25 -14.91
C THR A 143 -27.88 16.73 -13.57
N ALA A 144 -27.31 17.83 -13.05
CA ALA A 144 -27.80 18.75 -12.01
C ALA A 144 -27.40 18.44 -10.55
N ASP A 145 -26.74 19.42 -9.91
CA ASP A 145 -26.66 19.77 -8.48
C ASP A 145 -26.55 18.67 -7.39
N GLY A 146 -26.37 17.40 -7.74
CA GLY A 146 -26.35 16.25 -6.83
C GLY A 146 -25.54 15.04 -7.34
N ALA A 147 -24.75 15.19 -8.41
CA ALA A 147 -23.92 14.10 -8.95
C ALA A 147 -22.90 13.56 -7.92
N ALA A 148 -22.46 14.41 -6.98
CA ALA A 148 -21.59 14.00 -5.89
C ALA A 148 -22.33 13.18 -4.80
N ASP A 149 -23.65 13.38 -4.64
CA ASP A 149 -24.49 12.59 -3.72
C ASP A 149 -24.80 11.19 -4.29
N GLU A 150 -24.51 10.95 -5.57
CA GLU A 150 -24.66 9.65 -6.25
C GLU A 150 -23.35 8.85 -6.28
N VAL A 151 -22.27 9.35 -5.67
CA VAL A 151 -20.99 8.63 -5.56
C VAL A 151 -21.06 7.67 -4.37
N GLU A 152 -20.90 6.38 -4.64
CA GLU A 152 -20.87 5.36 -3.57
C GLU A 152 -19.45 5.10 -3.06
N ARG A 153 -18.45 5.22 -3.94
CA ARG A 153 -17.06 4.85 -3.62
C ARG A 153 -16.06 5.71 -4.35
N VAL A 154 -14.89 5.80 -3.72
CA VAL A 154 -13.68 6.33 -4.34
C VAL A 154 -12.59 5.27 -4.26
N ALA A 155 -11.84 5.08 -5.34
CA ALA A 155 -10.73 4.15 -5.40
C ALA A 155 -9.44 4.88 -5.77
N TRP A 156 -8.33 4.48 -5.14
CA TRP A 156 -6.99 4.86 -5.56
C TRP A 156 -6.34 3.69 -6.31
N ARG A 157 -6.01 3.96 -7.58
CA ARG A 157 -5.58 3.01 -8.61
C ARG A 157 -4.31 3.50 -9.32
N PRO A 158 -3.16 3.58 -8.64
CA PRO A 158 -1.90 3.87 -9.33
C PRO A 158 -1.68 2.86 -10.45
N GLU A 159 -1.33 3.35 -11.64
CA GLU A 159 -1.11 2.53 -12.86
C GLU A 159 -2.34 1.71 -13.31
N GLY A 160 -3.55 2.08 -12.88
CA GLY A 160 -4.79 1.41 -13.27
C GLY A 160 -5.13 0.15 -12.46
N VAL A 161 -4.39 -0.16 -11.38
CA VAL A 161 -4.68 -1.29 -10.50
C VAL A 161 -5.23 -0.80 -9.17
N ALA A 162 -6.44 -1.24 -8.80
CA ALA A 162 -7.05 -0.90 -7.52
C ALA A 162 -6.16 -1.32 -6.35
N THR A 163 -5.73 -0.32 -5.58
CA THR A 163 -4.81 -0.49 -4.47
C THR A 163 -5.47 -0.14 -3.13
N ALA A 164 -6.42 0.79 -3.15
CA ALA A 164 -7.27 1.14 -2.03
C ALA A 164 -8.66 1.58 -2.54
N GLU A 165 -9.71 1.26 -1.79
CA GLU A 165 -11.08 1.70 -2.07
C GLU A 165 -11.75 2.12 -0.75
N TRP A 166 -12.51 3.21 -0.77
CA TRP A 166 -13.27 3.72 0.39
C TRP A 166 -14.75 3.80 0.05
N LEU A 167 -15.60 3.38 1.00
CA LEU A 167 -17.04 3.61 0.94
C LEU A 167 -17.34 5.04 1.37
N LEU A 168 -18.21 5.72 0.63
CA LEU A 168 -18.72 7.02 1.02
C LEU A 168 -20.01 6.83 1.84
N PRO A 169 -20.22 7.64 2.89
CA PRO A 169 -21.40 7.55 3.75
C PRO A 169 -22.69 8.07 3.10
#